data_AF-A0AAE9ZB58-F1
#
_entry.id   AF-A0AAE9ZB58-F1
#
_cell.length_a   1.000
_cell.length_b   1.000
_cell.length_c   1.000
_cell.angle_alpha   90.00
_cell.angle_beta   90.00
_cell.angle_gamma   90.00
#
_symmetry.space_group_name_H-M   'P 1'
#
loop_
_entity.id
_entity.type
_entity.pdbx_description
1 polymer ?
#
loop_
_entity_poly.entity_id
_entity_poly.type
_entity_poly.pdbx_seq_one_letter_code
_entity_poly.pdbx_strand_id
1 'polypeptide(L)'
;MLRTMKVLLILSIAGWALLGAVENVVDWSGTTGAVGAVTSMATFEGGGDSWKATSNPVWIMAGSIFILVLKIIAGLLCLAGAAAMWSARASDAAAFQKSKSLALAGCGAAMFMLFAGWIVIAEVWYETWRSDVFRDLALNSAFRYCGMIGVMALFVGMRDEEA
;
A
#
# COMPACT_ATOMS: atom_id res chain seq x y z
N MET A 1 -17.70 -19.64 8.93
CA MET A 1 -18.01 -18.46 8.08
C MET A 1 -17.02 -17.32 8.28
N LEU A 2 -16.75 -16.85 9.51
CA LEU A 2 -15.84 -15.71 9.76
C LEU A 2 -14.41 -15.93 9.23
N ARG A 3 -13.84 -17.12 9.40
CA ARG A 3 -12.50 -17.46 8.87
C ARG A 3 -12.44 -17.33 7.34
N THR A 4 -13.47 -17.77 6.63
CA THR A 4 -13.59 -17.60 5.18
C THR A 4 -13.66 -16.13 4.78
N MET A 5 -14.42 -15.31 5.51
CA MET A 5 -14.48 -13.87 5.26
C MET A 5 -13.12 -13.19 5.46
N LYS A 6 -12.38 -13.57 6.51
CA LYS A 6 -10.99 -13.10 6.73
C LYS A 6 -10.10 -13.44 5.53
N VAL A 7 -10.20 -14.64 4.96
CA VAL A 7 -9.45 -15.01 3.75
C VAL A 7 -9.84 -14.15 2.55
N LEU A 8 -11.15 -13.96 2.30
CA LEU A 8 -11.62 -13.15 1.17
C LEU A 8 -11.17 -11.69 1.26
N LEU A 9 -11.15 -11.12 2.47
CA LEU A 9 -10.62 -9.76 2.70
C LEU A 9 -9.12 -9.69 2.34
N ILE A 10 -8.32 -10.66 2.78
CA ILE A 10 -6.90 -10.70 2.40
C ILE A 10 -6.71 -10.87 0.89
N LEU A 11 -7.53 -11.70 0.24
CA LEU A 11 -7.50 -11.84 -1.22
C LEU A 11 -7.87 -10.53 -1.93
N SER A 12 -8.81 -9.74 -1.39
CA SER A 12 -9.14 -8.43 -1.95
C SER A 12 -7.97 -7.43 -1.84
N ILE A 13 -7.22 -7.46 -0.73
CA ILE A 13 -6.02 -6.65 -0.53
C ILE A 13 -4.91 -7.11 -1.49
N ALA A 14 -4.73 -8.42 -1.66
CA ALA A 14 -3.80 -8.97 -2.63
C ALA A 14 -4.14 -8.53 -4.06
N GLY A 15 -5.42 -8.58 -4.43
CA GLY A 15 -5.92 -8.10 -5.72
C GLY A 15 -5.62 -6.62 -5.94
N TRP A 16 -5.96 -5.76 -4.97
CA TRP A 16 -5.61 -4.33 -5.01
C TRP A 16 -4.11 -4.08 -5.21
N ALA A 17 -3.27 -4.83 -4.48
CA ALA A 17 -1.82 -4.66 -4.55
C ALA A 17 -1.25 -5.10 -5.91
N LEU A 18 -1.61 -6.30 -6.37
CA LEU A 18 -1.06 -6.90 -7.59
C LEU A 18 -1.61 -6.29 -8.86
N LEU A 19 -2.92 -6.00 -8.92
CA LEU A 19 -3.49 -5.27 -10.06
C LEU A 19 -2.86 -3.87 -10.16
N GLY A 20 -2.71 -3.19 -9.03
CA GLY A 20 -2.02 -1.90 -9.00
C GLY A 20 -0.54 -2.01 -9.40
N ALA A 21 0.15 -3.11 -9.07
CA ALA A 21 1.52 -3.33 -9.53
C ALA A 21 1.59 -3.53 -11.05
N VAL A 22 0.63 -4.27 -11.63
CA VAL A 22 0.50 -4.43 -13.09
C VAL A 22 0.26 -3.08 -13.75
N GLU A 23 -0.68 -2.27 -13.23
CA GLU A 23 -0.90 -0.91 -13.75
C GLU A 23 0.36 -0.06 -13.66
N ASN A 24 1.12 -0.15 -12.57
CA ASN A 24 2.38 0.59 -12.45
C ASN A 24 3.40 0.19 -13.52
N VAL A 25 3.50 -1.09 -13.88
CA VAL A 25 4.41 -1.57 -14.93
C VAL A 25 3.91 -1.21 -16.32
N VAL A 26 2.62 -1.39 -16.58
CA VAL A 26 2.00 -1.13 -17.90
C VAL A 26 2.03 0.36 -18.23
N ASP A 27 1.73 1.22 -17.25
CA ASP A 27 1.89 2.67 -17.35
C ASP A 27 3.05 3.15 -16.48
N TRP A 28 4.26 2.72 -16.85
CA TRP A 28 5.48 3.14 -16.17
C TRP A 28 5.73 4.66 -16.29
N SER A 29 5.30 5.27 -17.40
CA SER A 29 5.33 6.71 -17.60
C SER A 29 4.45 7.45 -16.59
N GLY A 30 3.24 6.97 -16.32
CA GLY A 30 2.37 7.54 -15.29
C GLY A 30 2.95 7.36 -13.89
N THR A 31 3.55 6.19 -13.61
CA THR A 31 4.19 5.91 -12.33
C THR A 31 5.36 6.86 -12.05
N THR A 32 6.30 6.94 -12.98
CA THR A 32 7.47 7.84 -12.86
C THR A 32 7.07 9.31 -12.96
N GLY A 33 6.07 9.65 -13.76
CA GLY A 33 5.50 10.98 -13.87
C GLY A 33 4.89 11.47 -12.56
N ALA A 34 4.16 10.62 -11.84
CA ALA A 34 3.60 10.96 -10.53
C ALA A 34 4.71 11.27 -9.52
N VAL A 35 5.75 10.44 -9.44
CA VAL A 35 6.90 10.68 -8.55
C VAL A 35 7.68 11.94 -8.97
N GLY A 36 7.85 12.17 -10.27
CA GLY A 36 8.45 13.40 -10.80
C GLY A 36 7.67 14.66 -10.41
N ALA A 37 6.35 14.61 -10.52
CA ALA A 37 5.48 15.73 -10.13
C ALA A 37 5.50 16.01 -8.62
N VAL A 38 5.66 14.99 -7.78
CA VAL A 38 5.89 15.15 -6.33
C VAL A 38 7.26 15.79 -6.06
N THR A 39 8.32 15.18 -6.58
CA THR A 39 9.71 15.55 -6.25
C THR A 39 10.12 16.90 -6.80
N SER A 40 9.60 17.30 -7.96
CA SER A 40 9.82 18.64 -8.52
C SER A 40 9.10 19.75 -7.77
N MET A 41 8.10 19.41 -6.94
CA MET A 41 7.25 20.36 -6.21
C MET A 41 6.57 21.42 -7.09
N ALA A 42 6.56 21.25 -8.42
CA ALA A 42 6.11 22.27 -9.38
C ALA A 42 4.58 22.37 -9.51
N THR A 43 3.83 21.63 -8.69
CA THR A 43 2.36 21.57 -8.76
C THR A 43 1.66 22.61 -7.88
N PHE A 44 2.41 23.52 -7.27
CA PHE A 44 1.91 24.66 -6.51
C PHE A 44 2.90 25.83 -6.57
N GLU A 45 2.41 27.05 -6.35
CA GLU A 45 3.20 28.27 -6.48
C GLU A 45 4.39 28.31 -5.50
N GLY A 46 5.57 28.65 -6.03
CA GLY A 46 6.84 28.71 -5.29
C GLY A 46 7.42 27.36 -4.88
N GLY A 47 6.75 26.24 -5.18
CA GLY A 47 7.22 24.90 -4.80
C GLY A 47 8.51 24.51 -5.52
N GLY A 48 8.61 24.80 -6.82
CA GLY A 48 9.80 24.52 -7.63
C GLY A 48 11.06 25.29 -7.23
N ASP A 49 10.92 26.41 -6.52
CA ASP A 49 12.04 27.22 -6.00
C ASP A 49 12.57 26.72 -4.64
N SER A 50 11.88 25.73 -4.05
CA SER A 50 12.28 25.12 -2.78
C SER A 50 13.61 24.39 -2.92
N TRP A 51 14.48 24.51 -1.90
CA TRP A 51 15.73 23.76 -1.82
C TRP A 51 15.53 22.23 -1.78
N LYS A 52 14.30 21.76 -1.51
CA LYS A 52 13.92 20.34 -1.52
C LYS A 52 13.53 19.84 -2.91
N ALA A 53 13.15 20.74 -3.81
CA ALA A 53 12.68 20.38 -5.14
C ALA A 53 13.80 19.71 -5.95
N THR A 54 13.47 18.61 -6.62
CA THR A 54 14.43 17.86 -7.42
C THR A 54 13.75 17.17 -8.60
N SER A 55 14.37 17.29 -9.78
CA SER A 55 13.98 16.55 -11.00
C SER A 55 15.02 15.48 -11.35
N ASN A 56 15.84 15.08 -10.37
CA ASN A 56 16.89 14.09 -10.59
C ASN A 56 16.27 12.70 -10.90
N PRO A 57 16.58 12.11 -12.06
CA PRO A 57 15.97 10.86 -12.52
C PRO A 57 16.25 9.68 -11.58
N VAL A 58 17.35 9.69 -10.82
CA VAL A 58 17.66 8.63 -9.85
C VAL A 58 16.65 8.63 -8.70
N TRP A 59 16.29 9.79 -8.18
CA TRP A 59 15.30 9.91 -7.10
C TRP A 59 13.89 9.53 -7.58
N ILE A 60 13.54 9.95 -8.79
CA ILE A 60 12.27 9.59 -9.44
C ILE A 60 12.18 8.07 -9.62
N MET A 61 13.26 7.45 -10.12
CA MET A 61 13.34 6.00 -10.30
C MET A 61 13.26 5.27 -8.96
N ALA A 62 14.00 5.73 -7.94
CA ALA A 62 13.98 5.12 -6.61
C ALA A 62 12.58 5.12 -5.98
N GLY A 63 11.86 6.25 -6.04
CA GLY A 63 10.49 6.34 -5.55
C GLY A 63 9.52 5.45 -6.34
N SER A 64 9.69 5.37 -7.66
CA SER A 64 8.85 4.54 -8.54
C SER A 64 9.05 3.04 -8.26
N ILE A 65 10.32 2.63 -8.11
CA ILE A 65 10.69 1.25 -7.73
C ILE A 65 10.18 0.92 -6.33
N PHE A 66 10.29 1.85 -5.37
CA PHE A 66 9.76 1.67 -4.02
C PHE A 66 8.26 1.33 -4.04
N ILE A 67 7.45 2.09 -4.79
CA ILE A 67 6.01 1.83 -4.93
C ILE A 67 5.75 0.46 -5.55
N LEU A 68 6.40 0.16 -6.67
CA LEU A 68 6.20 -1.10 -7.40
C LEU A 68 6.59 -2.32 -6.54
N VAL A 69 7.79 -2.29 -5.96
CA VAL A 69 8.33 -3.42 -5.18
C VAL A 69 7.46 -3.67 -3.95
N LEU A 70 7.05 -2.63 -3.22
CA LEU A 70 6.21 -2.84 -2.04
C LEU A 70 4.79 -3.30 -2.38
N LYS A 71 4.21 -2.91 -3.52
CA LYS A 71 2.96 -3.51 -4.01
C LYS A 71 3.12 -5.00 -4.30
N ILE A 72 4.21 -5.39 -4.97
CA ILE A 72 4.49 -6.80 -5.28
C ILE A 72 4.67 -7.59 -3.98
N ILE A 73 5.50 -7.10 -3.05
CA ILE A 73 5.75 -7.76 -1.76
C ILE A 73 4.44 -7.90 -0.97
N ALA A 74 3.66 -6.82 -0.84
CA ALA A 74 2.38 -6.85 -0.14
C ALA A 74 1.42 -7.88 -0.76
N GLY A 75 1.29 -7.86 -2.08
CA GLY A 75 0.43 -8.77 -2.83
C GLY A 75 0.82 -10.24 -2.66
N LEU A 76 2.11 -10.56 -2.81
CA LEU A 76 2.62 -11.93 -2.68
C LEU A 76 2.49 -12.45 -1.24
N LEU A 77 2.79 -11.62 -0.23
CA LEU A 77 2.60 -11.98 1.17
C LEU A 77 1.13 -12.21 1.50
N CYS A 78 0.22 -11.36 1.00
CA CYS A 78 -1.22 -11.54 1.16
C CYS A 78 -1.72 -12.81 0.46
N LEU A 79 -1.25 -13.14 -0.75
CA LEU A 79 -1.61 -14.40 -1.42
C LEU A 79 -1.13 -15.62 -0.65
N ALA A 80 0.15 -15.63 -0.22
CA ALA A 80 0.71 -16.72 0.55
C ALA A 80 -0.03 -16.88 1.90
N GLY A 81 -0.34 -15.77 2.57
CA GLY A 81 -1.12 -15.74 3.79
C GLY A 81 -2.55 -16.24 3.58
N ALA A 82 -3.23 -15.81 2.51
CA ALA A 82 -4.56 -16.29 2.16
C ALA A 82 -4.58 -17.81 1.92
N ALA A 83 -3.57 -18.35 1.20
CA ALA A 83 -3.42 -19.78 0.97
C ALA A 83 -3.21 -20.54 2.29
N ALA A 84 -2.34 -20.04 3.17
CA ALA A 84 -2.10 -20.63 4.49
C ALA A 84 -3.38 -20.62 5.36
N MET A 85 -4.08 -19.48 5.41
CA MET A 85 -5.34 -19.35 6.13
C MET A 85 -6.43 -20.26 5.57
N TRP A 86 -6.51 -20.40 4.24
CA TRP A 86 -7.49 -21.29 3.61
C TRP A 86 -7.25 -22.75 3.99
N SER A 87 -5.99 -23.20 3.99
CA SER A 87 -5.63 -24.56 4.41
C SER A 87 -5.92 -24.81 5.89
N ALA A 88 -5.67 -23.83 6.76
CA ALA A 88 -5.92 -23.92 8.21
C ALA A 88 -7.37 -23.63 8.63
N ARG A 89 -8.29 -23.33 7.69
CA ARG A 89 -9.63 -22.80 8.02
C ARG A 89 -10.47 -23.73 8.89
N ALA A 90 -10.25 -25.04 8.78
CA ALA A 90 -10.94 -26.08 9.54
C ALA A 90 -10.11 -26.64 10.71
N SER A 91 -8.90 -26.12 10.93
CA SER A 91 -8.03 -26.50 12.06
C SER A 91 -8.49 -25.86 13.37
N ASP A 92 -7.82 -26.16 14.48
CA ASP A 92 -8.05 -25.49 15.75
C ASP A 92 -7.77 -23.95 15.68
N ALA A 93 -8.20 -23.23 16.71
CA ALA A 93 -8.07 -21.78 16.77
C ALA A 93 -6.61 -21.31 16.74
N ALA A 94 -5.70 -22.02 17.39
CA ALA A 94 -4.29 -21.66 17.49
C ALA A 94 -3.57 -21.80 16.13
N ALA A 95 -3.83 -22.90 15.42
CA ALA A 95 -3.32 -23.14 14.07
C ALA A 95 -3.80 -22.07 13.10
N PHE A 96 -5.09 -21.72 13.15
CA PHE A 96 -5.61 -20.64 12.30
C PHE A 96 -5.00 -19.28 12.68
N GLN A 97 -4.81 -18.95 13.96
CA GLN A 97 -4.11 -17.72 14.35
C GLN A 97 -2.73 -17.61 13.72
N LYS A 98 -1.93 -18.67 13.83
CA LYS A 98 -0.55 -18.69 13.30
C LYS A 98 -0.53 -18.50 11.78
N SER A 99 -1.50 -19.06 11.07
CA SER A 99 -1.56 -18.98 9.60
C SER A 99 -1.73 -17.56 9.04
N LYS A 100 -2.22 -16.60 9.84
CA LYS A 100 -2.46 -15.21 9.42
C LYS A 100 -1.19 -14.38 9.26
N SER A 101 -0.06 -14.83 9.81
CA SER A 101 1.16 -14.02 9.94
C SER A 101 1.59 -13.38 8.62
N LEU A 102 1.66 -14.17 7.53
CA LEU A 102 2.04 -13.66 6.21
C LEU A 102 1.01 -12.67 5.65
N ALA A 103 -0.28 -12.92 5.86
CA ALA A 103 -1.33 -12.02 5.41
C ALA A 103 -1.24 -10.65 6.10
N LEU A 104 -1.02 -10.64 7.42
CA LEU A 104 -0.85 -9.41 8.19
C LEU A 104 0.46 -8.69 7.87
N ALA A 105 1.54 -9.43 7.58
CA ALA A 105 2.78 -8.84 7.09
C ALA A 105 2.60 -8.16 5.72
N GLY A 106 1.82 -8.78 4.82
CA GLY A 106 1.46 -8.17 3.53
C GLY A 106 0.62 -6.90 3.69
N CYS A 107 -0.36 -6.91 4.60
CA CYS A 107 -1.11 -5.70 4.97
C CYS A 107 -0.19 -4.60 5.50
N GLY A 108 0.75 -4.96 6.40
CA GLY A 108 1.73 -4.04 6.95
C GLY A 108 2.64 -3.43 5.87
N ALA A 109 3.10 -4.21 4.90
CA ALA A 109 3.90 -3.72 3.77
C ALA A 109 3.11 -2.71 2.91
N ALA A 110 1.84 -2.99 2.62
CA ALA A 110 0.97 -2.06 1.89
C ALA A 110 0.75 -0.76 2.66
N MET A 111 0.42 -0.86 3.96
CA MET A 111 0.23 0.31 4.82
C MET A 111 1.51 1.14 4.94
N PHE A 112 2.66 0.49 5.10
CA PHE A 112 3.96 1.16 5.16
C PHE A 112 4.24 1.91 3.85
N MET A 113 4.04 1.28 2.70
CA MET A 113 4.20 1.94 1.40
C MET A 113 3.29 3.18 1.28
N LEU A 114 2.01 3.04 1.62
CA LEU A 114 1.03 4.13 1.51
C LEU A 114 1.33 5.27 2.48
N PHE A 115 1.57 4.94 3.76
CA PHE A 115 1.80 5.94 4.80
C PHE A 115 3.18 6.58 4.66
N ALA A 116 4.25 5.80 4.57
CA ALA A 116 5.60 6.36 4.44
C ALA A 116 5.79 7.06 3.09
N GLY A 117 5.32 6.46 1.99
CA GLY A 117 5.48 7.02 0.65
C GLY A 117 4.63 8.27 0.40
N TRP A 118 3.30 8.15 0.54
CA TRP A 118 2.41 9.25 0.17
C TRP A 118 2.18 10.26 1.28
N ILE A 119 2.14 9.83 2.55
CA ILE A 119 1.90 10.76 3.67
C ILE A 119 3.24 11.35 4.16
N VAL A 120 4.20 10.53 4.59
CA VAL A 120 5.44 11.07 5.17
C VAL A 120 6.32 11.74 4.11
N ILE A 121 6.57 11.08 2.97
CA ILE A 121 7.47 11.61 1.96
C ILE A 121 6.75 12.62 1.04
N ALA A 122 5.65 12.24 0.39
CA ALA A 122 5.01 13.16 -0.56
C ALA A 122 4.29 14.32 0.15
N GLU A 123 3.40 14.05 1.11
CA GLU A 123 2.65 15.09 1.80
C GLU A 123 3.54 15.97 2.67
N VAL A 124 4.28 15.38 3.61
CA VAL A 124 5.03 16.18 4.60
C VAL A 124 6.32 16.74 4.03
N TRP A 125 7.19 15.91 3.43
CA TRP A 125 8.50 16.38 2.96
C TRP A 125 8.39 17.24 1.69
N TYR A 126 7.65 16.77 0.68
CA TYR A 126 7.46 17.51 -0.59
C TYR A 126 6.23 18.44 -0.60
N GLU A 127 5.56 18.60 0.55
CA GLU A 127 4.46 19.55 0.74
C GLU A 127 3.30 19.39 -0.24
N THR A 128 3.01 18.16 -0.70
CA THR A 128 1.94 17.96 -1.68
C THR A 128 0.54 18.28 -1.13
N TRP A 129 0.39 18.48 0.19
CA TRP A 129 -0.83 19.06 0.77
C TRP A 129 -1.17 20.47 0.24
N ARG A 130 -0.18 21.19 -0.32
CA ARG A 130 -0.36 22.49 -0.98
C ARG A 130 -0.84 22.37 -2.43
N SER A 131 -0.76 21.17 -3.01
CA SER A 131 -1.19 20.91 -4.38
C SER A 131 -2.63 20.41 -4.40
N ASP A 132 -3.50 21.15 -5.08
CA ASP A 132 -4.91 20.75 -5.27
C ASP A 132 -5.02 19.39 -5.94
N VAL A 133 -4.17 19.15 -6.95
CA VAL A 133 -4.16 17.91 -7.73
C VAL A 133 -3.76 16.72 -6.86
N PHE A 134 -2.73 16.85 -6.01
CA PHE A 134 -2.27 15.74 -5.20
C PHE A 134 -3.14 15.46 -3.97
N ARG A 135 -3.83 16.47 -3.42
CA ARG A 135 -4.78 16.26 -2.33
C ARG A 135 -5.83 15.21 -2.69
N ASP A 136 -6.41 15.32 -3.89
CA ASP A 136 -7.44 14.38 -4.33
C ASP A 136 -6.87 13.08 -4.90
N LEU A 137 -5.93 13.17 -5.84
CA LEU A 137 -5.46 11.99 -6.56
C LEU A 137 -4.66 11.04 -5.66
N ALA A 138 -3.81 11.59 -4.78
CA ALA A 138 -2.86 10.81 -4.00
C ALA A 138 -3.18 10.77 -2.52
N LEU A 139 -3.35 11.90 -1.84
CA LEU A 139 -3.42 11.94 -0.38
C LEU A 139 -4.73 11.32 0.15
N ASN A 140 -5.86 11.74 -0.42
CA ASN A 140 -7.17 11.16 -0.11
C ASN A 140 -7.21 9.65 -0.44
N SER A 141 -6.63 9.25 -1.58
CA SER A 141 -6.49 7.85 -1.96
C SER A 141 -5.62 7.05 -0.98
N ALA A 142 -4.47 7.58 -0.58
CA ALA A 142 -3.54 6.94 0.33
C ALA A 142 -4.17 6.74 1.71
N PHE A 143 -4.84 7.77 2.25
CA PHE A 143 -5.60 7.67 3.49
C PHE A 143 -6.71 6.61 3.39
N ARG A 144 -7.53 6.66 2.33
CA ARG A 144 -8.64 5.71 2.12
C ARG A 144 -8.12 4.27 2.04
N TYR A 145 -7.11 4.00 1.22
CA TYR A 145 -6.57 2.65 1.06
C TYR A 145 -5.85 2.18 2.32
N CYS A 146 -5.02 3.01 2.94
CA CYS A 146 -4.32 2.65 4.18
C CYS A 146 -5.31 2.38 5.32
N GLY A 147 -6.36 3.21 5.44
CA GLY A 147 -7.43 3.04 6.42
C GLY A 147 -8.24 1.77 6.20
N MET A 148 -8.70 1.51 4.97
CA MET A 148 -9.43 0.28 4.64
C MET A 148 -8.58 -0.97 4.90
N ILE A 149 -7.33 -0.99 4.44
CA ILE A 149 -6.39 -2.09 4.69
C ILE A 149 -6.17 -2.27 6.20
N GLY A 150 -5.99 -1.18 6.95
CA GLY A 150 -5.81 -1.21 8.40
C GLY A 150 -7.02 -1.83 9.13
N VAL A 151 -8.24 -1.40 8.80
CA VAL A 151 -9.46 -1.97 9.39
C VAL A 151 -9.62 -3.45 9.05
N MET A 152 -9.37 -3.83 7.79
CA MET A 152 -9.40 -5.23 7.37
C MET A 152 -8.34 -6.06 8.10
N ALA A 153 -7.11 -5.54 8.23
CA ALA A 153 -6.02 -6.20 8.94
C ALA A 153 -6.32 -6.38 10.43
N LEU A 154 -6.94 -5.38 11.07
CA LEU A 154 -7.41 -5.48 12.45
C LEU A 154 -8.45 -6.59 12.58
N PHE A 155 -9.48 -6.60 11.73
CA PHE A 155 -10.51 -7.65 11.74
C PHE A 155 -9.91 -9.04 11.50
N VAL A 156 -9.00 -9.19 10.55
CA VAL A 156 -8.30 -10.45 10.27
C VAL A 156 -7.45 -10.88 11.48
N GLY A 157 -6.74 -9.93 12.08
CA GLY A 157 -5.84 -10.13 13.22
C GLY A 157 -6.56 -10.41 14.55
N MET A 158 -7.85 -10.11 14.66
CA MET A 158 -8.64 -10.49 15.84
C MET A 158 -8.54 -11.99 16.10
N ARG A 159 -8.37 -12.35 17.38
CA ARG A 159 -8.39 -13.74 17.86
C ARG A 159 -9.69 -14.41 17.43
N ASP A 160 -9.57 -15.65 17.00
CA ASP A 160 -10.68 -16.56 16.76
C ASP A 160 -10.80 -17.41 18.02
N GLU A 161 -12.01 -17.47 18.56
CA GLU A 161 -12.34 -18.33 19.67
C GLU A 161 -12.61 -19.75 19.16
N GLU A 162 -12.47 -20.74 20.05
CA GLU A 162 -12.96 -22.08 19.78
C GLU A 162 -14.49 -22.04 19.74
N ALA A 163 -15.08 -22.84 18.84
CA ALA A 163 -16.52 -23.03 18.78
C ALA A 163 -16.98 -24.04 19.83
#